data_AF-A0A4Q6ETM3-F1
#
_entry.id   AF-A0A4Q6ETM3-F1
#
_cell.length_a   1.000
_cell.length_b   1.000
_cell.length_c   1.000
_cell.angle_alpha   90.00
_cell.angle_beta   90.00
_cell.angle_gamma   90.00
#
_symmetry.space_group_name_H-M   'P 1'
#
loop_
_entity.id
_entity.type
_entity.pdbx_description
1 polymer ?
#
loop_
_entity_poly.entity_id
_entity_poly.type
_entity_poly.pdbx_seq_one_letter_code
_entity_poly.pdbx_strand_id
1 'polypeptide(L)'
;MKQLFFKLREAIRPVPRSQLTLSFGIAFLLAFLALNTDLFRVEGFFYDLRMRLKGAEAPSAEILLLPLGDRPLTSPASIDSIATHRVVLEKLIAQKPRAIVYLNRFDPAEIETRPGEAEGFVALAREAERQGIKIFLGSDVDLSGEVLPPYPLSLLPHYPSILHKDGTMFAEDKVMRRTLLTAFEKPTIHLRAAYPDLSDAELMAKAPLVRGAYYYKEADAYHVLIRFPRNTAAGVNGFARLSFADAFEGKGLELAAGKIILVETMRKEPMNDYAYTPYSRDTYTNPRLVVHGASLDSLLKDEGIVLMSRNFDAGLT
;
A
#
# COMPACT_ATOMS: atom_id res chain seq x y z
N MET A 1 38.84 24.35 -41.11
CA MET A 1 37.61 25.05 -41.54
C MET A 1 36.92 24.38 -42.74
N LYS A 2 37.59 24.11 -43.87
CA LYS A 2 36.96 23.50 -45.08
C LYS A 2 36.39 22.08 -44.89
N GLN A 3 37.02 21.23 -44.07
CA GLN A 3 36.50 19.88 -43.79
C GLN A 3 35.22 19.87 -42.93
N LEU A 4 35.02 20.88 -42.07
CA LEU A 4 33.81 21.02 -41.26
C LEU A 4 32.61 21.39 -42.13
N PHE A 5 32.83 22.29 -43.10
CA PHE A 5 31.81 22.69 -44.10
C PHE A 5 31.43 21.54 -45.04
N PHE A 6 32.37 20.68 -45.41
CA PHE A 6 32.08 19.53 -46.28
C PHE A 6 31.22 18.48 -45.57
N LYS A 7 31.51 18.18 -44.31
CA LYS A 7 30.68 17.29 -43.47
C LYS A 7 29.29 17.87 -43.21
N LEU A 8 29.15 19.19 -43.01
CA LEU A 8 27.84 19.84 -42.90
C LEU A 8 27.04 19.71 -44.21
N ARG A 9 27.69 19.81 -45.37
CA ARG A 9 27.02 19.72 -46.66
C ARG A 9 26.55 18.30 -47.01
N GLU A 10 27.26 17.27 -46.54
CA GLU A 10 26.79 15.88 -46.62
C GLU A 10 25.64 15.56 -45.65
N ALA A 11 25.57 16.25 -44.50
CA ALA A 11 24.44 16.17 -43.59
C ALA A 11 23.16 16.86 -44.12
N ILE A 12 23.30 17.78 -45.09
CA ILE A 12 22.20 18.50 -45.75
C ILE A 12 21.94 17.87 -47.14
N ARG A 13 21.93 16.54 -47.23
CA ARG A 13 21.34 15.88 -48.42
C ARG A 13 19.82 15.96 -48.31
N PRO A 14 19.10 16.35 -49.39
CA PRO A 14 17.65 16.40 -49.35
C PRO A 14 17.11 15.01 -49.04
N VAL A 15 16.39 14.89 -47.92
CA VAL A 15 15.70 13.67 -47.56
C VAL A 15 14.70 13.34 -48.67
N PRO A 16 14.67 12.10 -49.20
CA PRO A 16 13.71 11.68 -50.20
C PRO A 16 12.27 12.01 -49.75
N ARG A 17 11.44 12.55 -50.65
CA ARG A 17 10.04 12.89 -50.35
C ARG A 17 9.24 11.70 -49.79
N SER A 18 9.58 10.48 -50.19
CA SER A 18 8.99 9.24 -49.67
C SER A 18 9.33 8.98 -48.20
N GLN A 19 10.56 9.31 -47.77
CA GLN A 19 10.96 9.20 -46.36
C GLN A 19 10.29 10.31 -45.52
N LEU A 20 10.20 11.53 -46.05
CA LEU A 20 9.49 12.62 -45.36
C LEU A 20 7.99 12.31 -45.17
N THR A 21 7.33 11.77 -46.20
CA THR A 21 5.90 11.39 -46.12
C THR A 21 5.67 10.21 -45.17
N LEU A 22 6.55 9.21 -45.18
CA LEU A 22 6.48 8.10 -44.22
C LEU A 22 6.69 8.58 -42.78
N SER A 23 7.73 9.39 -42.53
CA SER A 23 8.01 9.93 -41.20
C SER A 23 6.87 10.82 -40.70
N PHE A 24 6.31 11.67 -41.57
CA PHE A 24 5.13 12.45 -41.22
C PHE A 24 3.93 11.56 -40.91
N GLY A 25 3.68 10.52 -41.71
CA GLY A 25 2.59 9.57 -41.47
C GLY A 25 2.72 8.85 -40.14
N ILE A 26 3.93 8.40 -39.79
CA ILE A 26 4.22 7.75 -38.51
C ILE A 26 4.05 8.74 -37.35
N ALA A 27 4.63 9.93 -37.43
CA ALA A 27 4.51 10.95 -36.40
C ALA A 27 3.06 11.38 -36.19
N PHE A 28 2.30 11.56 -37.27
CA PHE A 28 0.88 11.89 -37.20
C PHE A 28 0.07 10.76 -36.56
N LEU A 29 0.34 9.49 -36.91
CA LEU A 29 -0.32 8.35 -36.29
C LEU A 29 0.00 8.26 -34.80
N LEU A 30 1.27 8.44 -34.42
CA LEU A 30 1.70 8.42 -33.02
C LEU A 30 1.09 9.57 -32.22
N ALA A 31 1.07 10.79 -32.77
CA ALA A 31 0.41 11.94 -32.16
C ALA A 31 -1.10 11.72 -32.04
N PHE A 32 -1.75 11.18 -33.08
CA PHE A 32 -3.17 10.84 -33.04
C PHE A 32 -3.46 9.80 -31.95
N LEU A 33 -2.64 8.74 -31.86
CA LEU A 33 -2.76 7.74 -30.81
C LEU A 33 -2.54 8.34 -29.43
N ALA A 34 -1.50 9.15 -29.23
CA ALA A 34 -1.20 9.79 -27.95
C ALA A 34 -2.32 10.74 -27.49
N LEU A 35 -2.94 11.48 -28.41
CA LEU A 35 -4.01 12.42 -28.10
C LEU A 35 -5.37 11.73 -27.84
N ASN A 36 -5.61 10.57 -28.46
CA ASN A 36 -6.90 9.87 -28.37
C ASN A 36 -6.88 8.64 -27.46
N THR A 37 -5.70 8.26 -26.93
CA THR A 37 -5.55 7.09 -26.05
C THR A 37 -5.30 7.57 -24.63
N ASP A 38 -6.13 7.11 -23.70
CA ASP A 38 -5.87 7.25 -22.28
C ASP A 38 -4.71 6.30 -21.88
N LEU A 39 -3.50 6.86 -21.82
CA LEU A 39 -2.29 6.12 -21.48
C LEU A 39 -2.36 5.46 -20.09
N PHE A 40 -3.13 6.02 -19.14
CA PHE A 40 -3.28 5.41 -17.81
C PHE A 40 -4.10 4.12 -17.87
N ARG A 41 -5.12 4.05 -18.73
CA ARG A 41 -5.87 2.80 -18.95
C ARG A 41 -5.01 1.73 -19.61
N VAL A 42 -4.18 2.13 -20.57
CA VAL A 42 -3.24 1.21 -21.23
C VAL A 42 -2.19 0.70 -20.24
N GLU A 43 -1.61 1.57 -19.43
CA GLU A 43 -0.70 1.21 -18.33
C GLU A 43 -1.38 0.25 -17.35
N GLY A 44 -2.59 0.57 -16.90
CA GLY A 44 -3.38 -0.27 -15.99
C GLY A 44 -3.65 -1.65 -16.55
N PHE A 45 -3.97 -1.75 -17.84
CA PHE A 45 -4.17 -3.03 -18.53
C PHE A 45 -2.89 -3.87 -18.58
N PHE A 46 -1.77 -3.30 -19.02
CA PHE A 46 -0.51 -4.04 -19.10
C PHE A 46 0.05 -4.40 -17.72
N TYR A 47 -0.15 -3.54 -16.73
CA TYR A 47 0.16 -3.85 -15.33
C TYR A 47 -0.68 -5.05 -14.85
N ASP A 48 -1.99 -5.04 -15.08
CA ASP A 48 -2.87 -6.14 -14.67
C ASP A 48 -2.47 -7.46 -15.35
N LEU A 49 -2.20 -7.40 -16.65
CA LEU A 49 -1.73 -8.54 -17.43
C LEU A 49 -0.40 -9.08 -16.86
N ARG A 50 0.56 -8.20 -16.57
CA ARG A 50 1.83 -8.59 -15.95
C ARG A 50 1.62 -9.27 -14.61
N MET A 51 0.76 -8.75 -13.75
CA MET A 51 0.49 -9.35 -12.44
C MET A 51 -0.15 -10.73 -12.56
N ARG A 52 -1.03 -10.94 -13.54
CA ARG A 52 -1.63 -12.26 -13.80
C ARG A 52 -0.65 -13.27 -14.40
N LEU A 53 0.26 -12.80 -15.26
CA LEU A 53 1.19 -13.67 -16.00
C LEU A 53 2.50 -13.97 -15.27
N LYS A 54 2.92 -13.14 -14.30
CA LYS A 54 4.22 -13.33 -13.62
C LYS A 54 4.32 -14.60 -12.76
N GLY A 55 3.20 -15.28 -12.51
CA GLY A 55 3.12 -16.44 -11.64
C GLY A 55 2.99 -16.08 -10.15
N ALA A 56 3.00 -17.10 -9.29
CA ALA A 56 2.83 -16.95 -7.86
C ALA A 56 4.19 -16.95 -7.14
N GLU A 57 4.51 -15.85 -6.46
CA GLU A 57 5.69 -15.70 -5.62
C GLU A 57 5.32 -15.95 -4.15
N ALA A 58 6.32 -16.27 -3.32
CA ALA A 58 6.14 -16.34 -1.88
C ALA A 58 6.09 -14.91 -1.30
N PRO A 59 5.07 -14.55 -0.51
CA PRO A 59 5.08 -13.30 0.25
C PRO A 59 6.19 -13.31 1.32
N SER A 60 6.58 -12.13 1.79
CA SER A 60 7.59 -11.97 2.82
C SER A 60 7.20 -12.70 4.09
N ALA A 61 8.13 -13.50 4.61
CA ALA A 61 7.95 -14.24 5.87
C ALA A 61 7.85 -13.31 7.09
N GLU A 62 8.24 -12.05 6.94
CA GLU A 62 8.21 -11.01 7.97
C GLU A 62 6.80 -10.47 8.23
N ILE A 63 5.82 -10.76 7.37
CA ILE A 63 4.45 -10.25 7.50
C ILE A 63 3.54 -11.34 8.07
N LEU A 64 2.78 -10.99 9.11
CA LEU A 64 1.71 -11.79 9.68
C LEU A 64 0.38 -11.03 9.58
N LEU A 65 -0.64 -11.66 8.99
CA LEU A 65 -1.99 -11.09 8.95
C LEU A 65 -2.80 -11.59 10.15
N LEU A 66 -3.43 -10.66 10.85
CA LEU A 66 -4.33 -10.90 11.98
C LEU A 66 -5.75 -10.40 11.63
N PRO A 67 -6.53 -11.15 10.84
CA PRO A 67 -7.87 -10.75 10.45
C PRO A 67 -8.84 -10.76 11.63
N LEU A 68 -9.59 -9.66 11.81
CA LEU A 68 -10.72 -9.60 12.76
C LEU A 68 -11.97 -10.18 12.09
N GLY A 69 -12.69 -11.04 12.81
CA GLY A 69 -13.97 -11.60 12.34
C GLY A 69 -13.84 -12.74 11.35
N ASP A 70 -12.66 -13.34 11.19
CA ASP A 70 -12.48 -14.57 10.42
C ASP A 70 -13.22 -15.76 11.08
N ARG A 71 -13.26 -15.77 12.42
CA ARG A 71 -14.03 -16.67 13.26
C ARG A 71 -14.59 -15.94 14.48
N PRO A 72 -15.75 -16.36 15.01
CA PRO A 72 -16.31 -15.79 16.22
C PRO A 72 -15.42 -16.10 17.44
N LEU A 73 -15.45 -15.22 18.43
CA LEU A 73 -14.86 -15.47 19.74
C LEU A 73 -15.70 -16.50 20.50
N THR A 74 -15.06 -17.38 21.25
CA THR A 74 -15.71 -18.38 22.12
C THR A 74 -16.27 -17.75 23.42
N SER A 75 -15.82 -16.54 23.75
CA SER A 75 -16.20 -15.75 24.91
C SER A 75 -17.28 -14.71 24.55
N PRO A 76 -18.09 -14.20 25.51
CA PRO A 76 -18.99 -13.06 25.28
C PRO A 76 -18.28 -11.75 24.89
N ALA A 77 -16.95 -11.74 24.78
CA ALA A 77 -16.17 -10.62 24.28
C ALA A 77 -16.52 -10.29 22.82
N SER A 78 -16.51 -9.00 22.50
CA SER A 78 -16.66 -8.51 21.12
C SER A 78 -15.29 -8.36 20.45
N ILE A 79 -15.18 -8.78 19.18
CA ILE A 79 -13.96 -8.58 18.37
C ILE A 79 -13.63 -7.11 18.16
N ASP A 80 -14.62 -6.23 18.25
CA ASP A 80 -14.45 -4.79 18.03
C ASP A 80 -14.03 -4.06 19.30
N SER A 81 -14.13 -4.73 20.45
CA SER A 81 -13.95 -4.07 21.72
C SER A 81 -12.49 -3.75 22.01
N ILE A 82 -12.23 -2.51 22.44
CA ILE A 82 -10.88 -2.08 22.84
C ILE A 82 -10.31 -2.96 23.97
N ALA A 83 -11.16 -3.48 24.86
CA ALA A 83 -10.75 -4.40 25.93
C ALA A 83 -10.22 -5.72 25.37
N THR A 84 -10.89 -6.27 24.36
CA THR A 84 -10.45 -7.48 23.64
C THR A 84 -9.14 -7.22 22.90
N HIS A 85 -9.04 -6.08 22.21
CA HIS A 85 -7.81 -5.67 21.55
C HIS A 85 -6.64 -5.50 22.52
N ARG A 86 -6.86 -4.99 23.74
CA ARG A 86 -5.83 -4.89 24.79
C ARG A 86 -5.32 -6.27 25.20
N VAL A 87 -6.20 -7.24 25.42
CA VAL A 87 -5.81 -8.62 25.78
C VAL A 87 -5.00 -9.27 24.66
N VAL A 88 -5.41 -9.10 23.40
CA VAL A 88 -4.65 -9.59 22.25
C VAL A 88 -3.30 -8.90 22.15
N LEU A 89 -3.26 -7.57 22.33
CA LEU A 89 -2.03 -6.80 22.29
C LEU A 89 -1.01 -7.32 23.33
N GLU A 90 -1.44 -7.54 24.57
CA GLU A 90 -0.60 -8.06 25.65
C GLU A 90 0.04 -9.40 25.28
N LYS A 91 -0.78 -10.31 24.73
CA LYS A 91 -0.33 -11.63 24.28
C LYS A 91 0.63 -11.57 23.10
N LEU A 92 0.41 -10.66 22.16
CA LEU A 92 1.30 -10.45 21.02
C LEU A 92 2.64 -9.84 21.47
N ILE A 93 2.62 -8.85 22.38
CA ILE A 93 3.84 -8.21 22.92
C ILE A 93 4.77 -9.24 23.56
N ALA A 94 4.21 -10.23 24.30
CA ALA A 94 4.99 -11.32 24.88
C ALA A 94 5.83 -12.12 23.87
N GLN A 95 5.45 -12.12 22.58
CA GLN A 95 6.16 -12.80 21.51
C GLN A 95 7.26 -11.94 20.86
N LYS A 96 7.40 -10.67 21.28
CA LYS A 96 8.38 -9.71 20.74
C LYS A 96 8.30 -9.57 19.20
N PRO A 97 7.14 -9.18 18.64
CA PRO A 97 7.04 -8.82 17.23
C PRO A 97 7.91 -7.59 16.93
N ARG A 98 8.29 -7.41 15.67
CA ARG A 98 8.98 -6.19 15.23
C ARG A 98 8.05 -4.99 15.29
N ALA A 99 6.83 -5.15 14.80
CA ALA A 99 5.81 -4.11 14.85
C ALA A 99 4.39 -4.70 14.85
N ILE A 100 3.45 -3.98 15.45
CA ILE A 100 2.01 -4.28 15.39
C ILE A 100 1.31 -3.06 14.80
N VAL A 101 0.63 -3.26 13.68
CA VAL A 101 -0.04 -2.21 12.91
C VAL A 101 -1.54 -2.47 12.95
N TYR A 102 -2.27 -1.60 13.66
CA TYR A 102 -3.74 -1.64 13.70
C TYR A 102 -4.28 -0.77 12.57
N LEU A 103 -4.89 -1.37 11.56
CA LEU A 103 -5.53 -0.71 10.43
C LEU A 103 -7.05 -0.58 10.63
N ASN A 104 -7.58 -1.08 11.75
CA ASN A 104 -8.99 -0.98 12.08
C ASN A 104 -9.34 0.40 12.66
N ARG A 105 -10.57 0.84 12.40
CA ARG A 105 -11.14 2.02 13.05
C ARG A 105 -11.77 1.62 14.38
N PHE A 106 -11.27 2.18 15.47
CA PHE A 106 -11.91 2.08 16.78
C PHE A 106 -13.12 3.02 16.85
N ASP A 107 -14.24 2.51 17.39
CA ASP A 107 -15.47 3.30 17.55
C ASP A 107 -15.28 4.36 18.65
N PRO A 108 -15.36 5.67 18.33
CA PRO A 108 -15.27 6.73 19.35
C PRO A 108 -16.24 6.55 20.50
N ALA A 109 -17.48 6.08 20.25
CA ALA A 109 -18.48 5.89 21.29
C ALA A 109 -18.07 4.80 22.30
N GLU A 110 -17.39 3.75 21.83
CA GLU A 110 -16.85 2.74 22.73
C GLU A 110 -15.72 3.29 23.58
N ILE A 111 -14.81 4.06 22.97
CA ILE A 111 -13.66 4.65 23.66
C ILE A 111 -14.12 5.64 24.73
N GLU A 112 -15.15 6.46 24.44
CA GLU A 112 -15.76 7.39 25.39
C GLU A 112 -16.48 6.68 26.54
N THR A 113 -17.12 5.54 26.28
CA THR A 113 -17.84 4.77 27.31
C THR A 113 -16.91 3.93 28.18
N ARG A 114 -15.71 3.59 27.70
CA ARG A 114 -14.71 2.77 28.41
C ARG A 114 -13.30 3.38 28.38
N PRO A 115 -13.11 4.60 28.88
CA PRO A 115 -11.84 5.31 28.77
C PRO A 115 -10.68 4.55 29.44
N GLY A 116 -10.90 3.89 30.58
CA GLY A 116 -9.86 3.14 31.29
C GLY A 116 -9.31 1.94 30.49
N GLU A 117 -10.11 1.33 29.62
CA GLU A 117 -9.64 0.25 28.73
C GLU A 117 -8.76 0.80 27.61
N ALA A 118 -9.14 1.94 27.04
CA ALA A 118 -8.35 2.64 26.03
C ALA A 118 -7.04 3.21 26.60
N GLU A 119 -7.08 3.79 27.81
CA GLU A 119 -5.88 4.22 28.54
C GLU A 119 -4.95 3.04 28.83
N GLY A 120 -5.51 1.89 29.25
CA GLY A 120 -4.75 0.66 29.44
C GLY A 120 -4.09 0.15 28.16
N PHE A 121 -4.79 0.25 27.03
CA PHE A 121 -4.23 -0.07 25.72
C PHE A 121 -3.05 0.85 25.37
N VAL A 122 -3.19 2.17 25.56
CA VAL A 122 -2.12 3.15 25.31
C VAL A 122 -0.92 2.92 26.23
N ALA A 123 -1.16 2.66 27.52
CA ALA A 123 -0.11 2.38 28.49
C ALA A 123 0.68 1.12 28.13
N LEU A 124 -0.02 0.06 27.73
CA LEU A 124 0.57 -1.19 27.25
C LEU A 124 1.38 -0.96 25.97
N ALA A 125 0.85 -0.17 25.04
CA ALA A 125 1.56 0.12 23.81
C ALA A 125 2.87 0.89 24.04
N ARG A 126 2.85 1.89 24.92
CA ARG A 126 4.06 2.65 25.30
C ARG A 126 5.08 1.78 26.04
N GLU A 127 4.64 0.81 26.83
CA GLU A 127 5.55 -0.17 27.46
C GLU A 127 6.20 -1.06 26.40
N ALA A 128 5.44 -1.53 25.41
CA ALA A 128 5.99 -2.30 24.29
C ALA A 128 7.05 -1.50 23.50
N GLU A 129 6.80 -0.21 23.27
CA GLU A 129 7.76 0.67 22.60
C GLU A 129 9.08 0.82 23.36
N ARG A 130 9.02 0.88 24.70
CA ARG A 130 10.24 0.86 25.56
C ARG A 130 11.03 -0.44 25.42
N GLN A 131 10.35 -1.54 25.09
CA GLN A 131 10.96 -2.84 24.81
C GLN A 131 11.41 -3.00 23.35
N GLY A 132 11.27 -1.95 22.53
CA GLY A 132 11.66 -1.94 21.11
C GLY A 132 10.59 -2.44 20.15
N ILE A 133 9.39 -2.80 20.64
CA ILE A 133 8.27 -3.26 19.81
C ILE A 133 7.48 -2.04 19.34
N LYS A 134 7.41 -1.79 18.03
CA LYS A 134 6.66 -0.63 17.53
C LYS A 134 5.17 -0.90 17.43
N ILE A 135 4.34 0.06 17.81
CA ILE A 135 2.89 -0.02 17.65
C ILE A 135 2.42 1.20 16.86
N PHE A 136 1.72 0.94 15.76
CA PHE A 136 1.24 1.98 14.87
C PHE A 136 -0.25 1.84 14.65
N LEU A 137 -0.95 2.98 14.60
CA LEU A 137 -2.35 3.05 14.20
C LEU A 137 -2.47 3.58 12.77
N GLY A 138 -3.26 2.91 11.96
CA GLY A 138 -3.73 3.43 10.68
C GLY A 138 -4.82 4.46 10.92
N SER A 139 -4.67 5.63 10.33
CA SER A 139 -5.73 6.63 10.28
C SER A 139 -6.47 6.55 8.95
N ASP A 140 -7.76 6.83 9.03
CA ASP A 140 -8.61 7.04 7.85
C ASP A 140 -8.39 8.45 7.31
N VAL A 141 -8.87 8.65 6.08
CA VAL A 141 -8.81 9.94 5.40
C VAL A 141 -10.17 10.22 4.79
N ASP A 142 -10.72 11.38 5.11
CA ASP A 142 -11.99 11.88 4.59
C ASP A 142 -11.80 13.21 3.83
N LEU A 143 -12.91 13.87 3.50
CA LEU A 143 -12.89 15.13 2.74
C LEU A 143 -12.22 16.29 3.50
N SER A 144 -12.14 16.22 4.83
CA SER A 144 -11.49 17.20 5.69
C SER A 144 -10.00 16.89 5.95
N GLY A 145 -9.52 15.75 5.46
CA GLY A 145 -8.16 15.28 5.62
C GLY A 145 -8.11 14.03 6.48
N GLU A 146 -7.05 13.91 7.28
CA GLU A 146 -6.87 12.75 8.14
C GLU A 146 -7.84 12.74 9.32
N VAL A 147 -8.50 11.60 9.52
CA VAL A 147 -9.32 11.32 10.69
C VAL A 147 -8.44 10.69 11.76
N LEU A 148 -8.15 11.46 12.80
CA LEU A 148 -7.33 11.00 13.92
C LEU A 148 -8.04 9.89 14.71
N PRO A 149 -7.31 8.91 15.27
CA PRO A 149 -7.87 7.97 16.22
C PRO A 149 -8.53 8.70 17.40
N PRO A 150 -9.62 8.19 17.99
CA PRO A 150 -10.26 8.83 19.13
C PRO A 150 -9.29 8.89 20.32
N TYR A 151 -9.34 9.98 21.10
CA TYR A 151 -8.56 10.08 22.34
C TYR A 151 -8.97 8.97 23.33
N PRO A 152 -8.04 8.28 24.02
CA PRO A 152 -6.60 8.54 24.11
C PRO A 152 -5.74 7.85 23.05
N LEU A 153 -6.32 7.11 22.10
CA LEU A 153 -5.56 6.36 21.09
C LEU A 153 -4.76 7.28 20.15
N SER A 154 -5.21 8.52 19.94
CA SER A 154 -4.45 9.55 19.20
C SER A 154 -3.09 9.90 19.81
N LEU A 155 -2.84 9.53 21.06
CA LEU A 155 -1.55 9.70 21.72
C LEU A 155 -0.49 8.69 21.25
N LEU A 156 -0.90 7.65 20.51
CA LEU A 156 -0.01 6.69 19.88
C LEU A 156 0.39 7.17 18.48
N PRO A 157 1.56 6.74 17.97
CA PRO A 157 1.95 7.03 16.60
C PRO A 157 0.91 6.52 15.59
N HIS A 158 0.43 7.43 14.73
CA HIS A 158 -0.60 7.12 13.74
C HIS A 158 -0.27 7.73 12.37
N TYR A 159 -0.59 6.98 11.32
CA TYR A 159 -0.22 7.33 9.95
C TYR A 159 -1.34 6.99 8.96
N PRO A 160 -1.47 7.74 7.85
CA PRO A 160 -2.51 7.51 6.86
C PRO A 160 -2.42 6.09 6.30
N SER A 161 -3.53 5.38 6.37
CA SER A 161 -3.67 3.98 5.92
C SER A 161 -4.45 3.86 4.61
N ILE A 162 -4.19 4.79 3.70
CA ILE A 162 -4.93 4.90 2.44
C ILE A 162 -4.53 3.77 1.48
N LEU A 163 -5.51 3.01 1.01
CA LEU A 163 -5.36 2.20 -0.20
C LEU A 163 -5.86 2.99 -1.41
N HIS A 164 -4.95 3.31 -2.32
CA HIS A 164 -5.27 4.10 -3.49
C HIS A 164 -6.09 3.28 -4.49
N LYS A 165 -7.33 3.71 -4.72
CA LYS A 165 -8.16 3.21 -5.81
C LYS A 165 -7.84 4.03 -7.05
N ASP A 166 -7.54 3.38 -8.17
CA ASP A 166 -7.39 4.06 -9.45
C ASP A 166 -8.75 4.57 -9.93
N GLY A 167 -9.20 5.68 -9.33
CA GLY A 167 -10.40 6.41 -9.70
C GLY A 167 -10.09 7.43 -10.78
N THR A 168 -10.65 8.62 -10.63
CA THR A 168 -10.65 9.73 -11.60
C THR A 168 -9.28 10.25 -12.05
N MET A 169 -8.18 9.84 -11.39
CA MET A 169 -6.84 10.36 -11.68
C MET A 169 -5.95 9.40 -12.49
N PHE A 170 -6.35 8.14 -12.65
CA PHE A 170 -5.54 7.12 -13.33
C PHE A 170 -6.39 6.30 -14.31
N ALA A 171 -6.42 4.97 -14.19
CA ALA A 171 -7.14 4.09 -15.11
C ALA A 171 -8.67 4.11 -14.94
N GLU A 172 -9.20 4.84 -13.94
CA GLU A 172 -10.64 5.02 -13.66
C GLU A 172 -11.46 3.75 -13.41
N ASP A 173 -10.80 2.62 -13.13
CA ASP A 173 -11.45 1.31 -12.96
C ASP A 173 -11.51 0.83 -11.50
N LYS A 174 -11.12 1.69 -10.56
CA LYS A 174 -11.14 1.47 -9.10
C LYS A 174 -10.24 0.32 -8.62
N VAL A 175 -9.42 -0.25 -9.49
CA VAL A 175 -8.45 -1.29 -9.11
C VAL A 175 -7.33 -0.65 -8.30
N MET A 176 -6.93 -1.30 -7.22
CA MET A 176 -5.81 -0.88 -6.40
C MET A 176 -4.52 -1.43 -7.01
N ARG A 177 -3.73 -0.53 -7.61
CA ARG A 177 -2.41 -0.84 -8.19
C ARG A 177 -1.27 -0.16 -7.47
N ARG A 178 -1.60 0.87 -6.70
CA ARG A 178 -0.65 1.84 -6.15
C ARG A 178 -0.80 1.90 -4.64
N THR A 179 0.32 2.09 -3.97
CA THR A 179 0.35 2.46 -2.56
C THR A 179 1.01 3.82 -2.43
N LEU A 180 0.51 4.65 -1.53
CA LEU A 180 1.13 5.92 -1.20
C LEU A 180 2.30 5.65 -0.25
N LEU A 181 3.41 6.33 -0.46
CA LEU A 181 4.55 6.38 0.45
C LEU A 181 4.46 7.58 1.39
N THR A 182 3.87 8.67 0.89
CA THR A 182 3.60 9.89 1.64
C THR A 182 2.17 10.37 1.37
N ALA A 183 1.55 11.00 2.34
CA ALA A 183 0.26 11.68 2.20
C ALA A 183 0.16 12.76 3.28
N PHE A 184 -0.44 13.91 2.99
CA PHE A 184 -0.59 15.01 3.97
C PHE A 184 0.75 15.42 4.62
N GLU A 185 1.79 15.58 3.80
CA GLU A 185 3.15 15.97 4.24
C GLU A 185 3.81 15.01 5.25
N LYS A 186 3.33 13.77 5.34
CA LYS A 186 3.86 12.76 6.27
C LYS A 186 3.94 11.37 5.65
N PRO A 187 4.75 10.46 6.22
CA PRO A 187 4.84 9.08 5.72
C PRO A 187 3.51 8.34 5.93
N THR A 188 3.20 7.42 5.02
CA THR A 188 2.06 6.51 5.19
C THR A 188 2.38 5.36 6.14
N ILE A 189 1.34 4.66 6.58
CA ILE A 189 1.48 3.51 7.47
C ILE A 189 2.35 2.40 6.86
N HIS A 190 2.30 2.21 5.54
CA HIS A 190 3.09 1.17 4.86
C HIS A 190 4.58 1.48 4.87
N LEU A 191 4.95 2.74 4.60
CA LEU A 191 6.35 3.18 4.65
C LEU A 191 6.88 3.14 6.08
N ARG A 192 6.07 3.59 7.05
CA ARG A 192 6.37 3.50 8.48
C ARG A 192 6.61 2.05 8.93
N ALA A 193 5.72 1.14 8.56
CA ALA A 193 5.82 -0.26 8.95
C ALA A 193 7.03 -0.95 8.32
N ALA A 194 7.40 -0.59 7.09
CA ALA A 194 8.59 -1.13 6.41
C ALA A 194 9.91 -0.68 7.07
N TYR A 195 9.94 0.53 7.63
CA TYR A 195 11.13 1.15 8.21
C TYR A 195 10.84 1.71 9.62
N PRO A 196 10.54 0.84 10.59
CA PRO A 196 10.01 1.22 11.91
C PRO A 196 10.96 2.09 12.75
N ASP A 197 12.26 2.04 12.46
CA ASP A 197 13.31 2.70 13.25
C ASP A 197 13.73 4.07 12.70
N LEU A 198 13.24 4.46 11.53
CA LEU A 198 13.51 5.77 10.95
C LEU A 198 12.56 6.82 11.52
N SER A 199 13.03 8.05 11.73
CA SER A 199 12.19 9.20 12.04
C SER A 199 11.29 9.61 10.86
N ASP A 200 10.26 10.42 11.11
CA ASP A 200 9.38 10.93 10.05
C ASP A 200 10.15 11.68 8.97
N ALA A 201 11.13 12.51 9.35
CA ALA A 201 11.98 13.23 8.41
C ALA A 201 12.83 12.28 7.54
N GLU A 202 13.39 11.22 8.14
CA GLU A 202 14.14 10.21 7.41
C GLU A 202 13.25 9.39 6.48
N LEU A 203 12.01 9.09 6.87
CA LEU A 203 11.04 8.44 5.98
C LEU A 203 10.65 9.33 4.80
N MET A 204 10.43 10.62 5.03
CA MET A 204 10.15 11.57 3.95
C MET A 204 11.33 11.64 2.96
N ALA A 205 12.58 11.62 3.45
CA ALA A 205 13.77 11.54 2.61
C ALA A 205 13.92 10.17 1.91
N LYS A 206 13.44 9.09 2.53
CA LYS A 206 13.47 7.72 1.98
C LYS A 206 12.45 7.51 0.87
N ALA A 207 11.28 8.15 0.93
CA ALA A 207 10.20 7.99 -0.03
C ALA A 207 10.63 8.09 -1.51
N PRO A 208 11.38 9.12 -1.97
CA PRO A 208 11.88 9.20 -3.35
C PRO A 208 12.93 8.13 -3.71
N LEU A 209 13.56 7.50 -2.71
CA LEU A 209 14.61 6.49 -2.89
C LEU A 209 14.06 5.06 -2.95
N VAL A 210 12.79 4.85 -2.60
CA VAL A 210 12.14 3.55 -2.74
C VAL A 210 12.09 3.18 -4.22
N ARG A 211 12.47 1.94 -4.55
CA ARG A 211 12.50 1.52 -5.95
C ARG A 211 11.11 1.62 -6.59
N GLY A 212 11.05 2.26 -7.76
CA GLY A 212 9.80 2.47 -8.49
C GLY A 212 8.90 3.55 -7.89
N ALA A 213 9.37 4.28 -6.87
CA ALA A 213 8.68 5.45 -6.39
C ALA A 213 8.64 6.53 -7.47
N TYR A 214 7.52 7.23 -7.54
CA TYR A 214 7.34 8.40 -8.39
C TYR A 214 6.47 9.42 -7.67
N TYR A 215 6.75 10.70 -7.91
CA TYR A 215 5.98 11.79 -7.36
C TYR A 215 4.77 12.10 -8.26
N TYR A 216 3.58 12.17 -7.68
CA TYR A 216 2.36 12.54 -8.36
C TYR A 216 1.89 13.90 -7.85
N LYS A 217 1.93 14.90 -8.74
CA LYS A 217 1.79 16.32 -8.38
C LYS A 217 0.39 16.66 -7.90
N GLU A 218 -0.62 16.07 -8.51
CA GLU A 218 -2.03 16.34 -8.25
C GLU A 218 -2.44 15.85 -6.84
N ALA A 219 -1.73 14.87 -6.29
CA ALA A 219 -1.94 14.38 -4.92
C ALA A 219 -0.86 14.83 -3.93
N ASP A 220 0.15 15.61 -4.37
CA ASP A 220 1.31 16.01 -3.58
C ASP A 220 1.93 14.84 -2.77
N ALA A 221 2.15 13.72 -3.46
CA ALA A 221 2.50 12.47 -2.80
C ALA A 221 3.39 11.56 -3.65
N TYR A 222 4.29 10.86 -2.97
CA TYR A 222 5.04 9.76 -3.57
C TYR A 222 4.18 8.49 -3.60
N HIS A 223 4.18 7.84 -4.75
CA HIS A 223 3.46 6.61 -5.02
C HIS A 223 4.43 5.54 -5.47
N VAL A 224 4.07 4.27 -5.27
CA VAL A 224 4.73 3.14 -5.90
C VAL A 224 3.69 2.13 -6.36
N LEU A 225 3.93 1.51 -7.51
CA LEU A 225 3.13 0.39 -7.97
C LEU A 225 3.39 -0.84 -7.09
N ILE A 226 2.31 -1.42 -6.57
CA ILE A 226 2.35 -2.63 -5.75
C ILE A 226 2.85 -3.78 -6.65
N ARG A 227 3.76 -4.61 -6.17
CA ARG A 227 4.10 -5.87 -6.82
C ARG A 227 3.43 -7.01 -6.06
N PHE A 228 2.15 -7.26 -6.35
CA PHE A 228 1.39 -8.30 -5.64
C PHE A 228 2.08 -9.66 -5.72
N PRO A 229 2.48 -10.30 -4.62
CA PRO A 229 3.25 -11.55 -4.68
C PRO A 229 2.47 -12.67 -5.39
N ARG A 230 1.14 -12.70 -5.25
CA ARG A 230 0.24 -13.69 -5.85
C ARG A 230 -1.20 -13.20 -5.80
N ASN A 231 -2.13 -14.04 -6.25
CA ASN A 231 -3.56 -13.77 -6.20
C ASN A 231 -4.00 -13.38 -4.78
N THR A 232 -4.64 -12.22 -4.66
CA THR A 232 -5.07 -11.61 -3.40
C THR A 232 -6.37 -12.17 -2.84
N ALA A 233 -7.02 -13.08 -3.56
CA ALA A 233 -8.26 -13.69 -3.09
C ALA A 233 -8.09 -14.38 -1.73
N ALA A 234 -9.15 -14.35 -0.92
CA ALA A 234 -9.15 -15.00 0.38
C ALA A 234 -8.77 -16.50 0.26
N GLY A 235 -7.85 -16.96 1.11
CA GLY A 235 -7.40 -18.36 1.14
C GLY A 235 -6.24 -18.71 0.19
N VAL A 236 -5.95 -17.91 -0.84
CA VAL A 236 -4.89 -18.23 -1.83
C VAL A 236 -3.70 -17.26 -1.82
N ASN A 237 -3.78 -16.15 -1.09
CA ASN A 237 -2.77 -15.09 -1.03
C ASN A 237 -1.45 -15.44 -0.33
N GLY A 238 -1.36 -16.59 0.33
CA GLY A 238 -0.10 -17.16 0.83
C GLY A 238 0.58 -16.44 1.99
N PHE A 239 0.06 -15.31 2.49
CA PHE A 239 0.58 -14.69 3.70
C PHE A 239 0.34 -15.58 4.92
N ALA A 240 1.28 -15.58 5.87
CA ALA A 240 1.07 -16.20 7.17
C ALA A 240 -0.11 -15.52 7.87
N ARG A 241 -0.93 -16.32 8.56
CA ARG A 241 -2.16 -15.85 9.20
C ARG A 241 -2.25 -16.40 10.61
N LEU A 242 -2.67 -15.55 11.52
CA LEU A 242 -3.10 -15.92 12.86
C LEU A 242 -4.50 -15.38 13.04
N SER A 243 -5.47 -16.23 13.39
CA SER A 243 -6.84 -15.77 13.64
C SER A 243 -6.85 -14.88 14.89
N PHE A 244 -7.61 -13.79 14.86
CA PHE A 244 -7.74 -12.92 16.05
C PHE A 244 -8.33 -13.69 17.24
N ALA A 245 -9.24 -14.63 16.98
CA ALA A 245 -9.79 -15.50 18.02
C ALA A 245 -8.72 -16.41 18.65
N ASP A 246 -7.82 -16.98 17.84
CA ASP A 246 -6.70 -17.78 18.37
C ASP A 246 -5.75 -16.91 19.19
N ALA A 247 -5.43 -15.71 18.70
CA ALA A 247 -4.59 -14.77 19.45
C ALA A 247 -5.24 -14.37 20.79
N PHE A 248 -6.55 -14.14 20.80
CA PHE A 248 -7.32 -13.87 22.02
C PHE A 248 -7.32 -15.07 22.98
N GLU A 249 -7.34 -16.30 22.48
CA GLU A 249 -7.23 -17.52 23.29
C GLU A 249 -5.79 -17.86 23.68
N GLY A 250 -4.79 -17.22 23.05
CA GLY A 250 -3.37 -17.47 23.27
C GLY A 250 -2.79 -18.65 22.48
N LYS A 251 -3.42 -19.03 21.37
CA LYS A 251 -2.99 -20.10 20.47
C LYS A 251 -2.22 -19.51 19.27
N GLY A 252 -1.22 -20.23 18.77
CA GLY A 252 -0.50 -19.85 17.55
C GLY A 252 0.33 -18.57 17.66
N LEU A 253 0.54 -18.05 18.88
CA LEU A 253 1.21 -16.79 19.15
C LEU A 253 2.68 -16.82 18.70
N GLU A 254 3.32 -17.98 18.69
CA GLU A 254 4.71 -18.16 18.24
C GLU A 254 4.94 -17.66 16.81
N LEU A 255 3.89 -17.61 15.97
CA LEU A 255 3.95 -17.05 14.62
C LEU A 255 4.25 -15.55 14.60
N ALA A 256 4.02 -14.82 15.69
CA ALA A 256 4.20 -13.38 15.80
C ALA A 256 5.67 -12.95 15.99
N ALA A 257 6.54 -13.86 16.44
CA ALA A 257 7.88 -13.53 16.86
C ALA A 257 8.71 -12.87 15.74
N GLY A 258 9.22 -11.67 16.00
CA GLY A 258 10.03 -10.90 15.05
C GLY A 258 9.28 -10.39 13.80
N LYS A 259 7.96 -10.54 13.70
CA LYS A 259 7.18 -10.16 12.52
C LYS A 259 6.56 -8.77 12.61
N ILE A 260 6.16 -8.22 11.47
CA ILE A 260 5.19 -7.13 11.37
C ILE A 260 3.81 -7.75 11.30
N ILE A 261 2.98 -7.43 12.28
CA ILE A 261 1.61 -7.91 12.38
C ILE A 261 0.68 -6.82 11.83
N LEU A 262 -0.14 -7.17 10.85
CA LEU A 262 -1.20 -6.30 10.33
C LEU A 262 -2.54 -6.76 10.90
N VAL A 263 -3.24 -5.87 11.60
CA VAL A 263 -4.54 -6.13 12.23
C VAL A 263 -5.60 -5.32 11.51
N GLU A 264 -6.60 -5.96 10.91
CA GLU A 264 -7.69 -5.27 10.23
C GLU A 264 -8.95 -6.15 10.20
N THR A 265 -10.10 -5.52 10.09
CA THR A 265 -11.38 -6.19 9.89
C THR A 265 -11.43 -6.93 8.56
N MET A 266 -11.93 -8.16 8.60
CA MET A 266 -12.20 -8.98 7.42
C MET A 266 -13.60 -9.60 7.55
N ARG A 267 -14.64 -8.76 7.55
CA ARG A 267 -16.03 -9.24 7.59
C ARG A 267 -16.55 -9.45 6.17
N LYS A 268 -17.43 -10.41 5.96
CA LYS A 268 -18.04 -10.66 4.63
C LYS A 268 -19.09 -9.62 4.23
N GLU A 269 -19.56 -8.80 5.17
CA GLU A 269 -20.74 -7.95 4.99
C GLU A 269 -20.40 -6.57 4.41
N PRO A 270 -19.46 -5.78 5.00
CA PRO A 270 -19.13 -4.48 4.44
C PRO A 270 -18.26 -4.63 3.18
N MET A 271 -18.75 -4.12 2.05
CA MET A 271 -17.98 -4.07 0.80
C MET A 271 -16.67 -3.26 0.95
N ASN A 272 -16.61 -2.39 1.97
CA ASN A 272 -15.45 -1.58 2.30
C ASN A 272 -14.26 -2.36 2.88
N ASP A 273 -14.43 -3.63 3.26
CA ASP A 273 -13.35 -4.52 3.72
C ASP A 273 -12.62 -5.21 2.56
N TYR A 274 -13.09 -4.99 1.32
CA TYR A 274 -12.53 -5.61 0.12
C TYR A 274 -12.09 -4.57 -0.92
N ALA A 275 -11.19 -5.02 -1.78
CA ALA A 275 -10.55 -4.22 -2.80
C ALA A 275 -10.69 -4.89 -4.17
N TYR A 276 -10.73 -4.07 -5.22
CA TYR A 276 -10.46 -4.56 -6.57
C TYR A 276 -8.96 -4.61 -6.77
N THR A 277 -8.48 -5.71 -7.33
CA THR A 277 -7.06 -5.94 -7.57
C THR A 277 -6.87 -6.36 -9.03
N PRO A 278 -5.62 -6.41 -9.49
CA PRO A 278 -5.31 -6.94 -10.81
C PRO A 278 -5.88 -8.33 -11.07
N TYR A 279 -6.04 -9.18 -10.05
CA TYR A 279 -6.46 -10.56 -10.22
C TYR A 279 -7.97 -10.73 -10.36
N SER A 280 -8.75 -9.97 -9.58
CA SER A 280 -10.21 -10.02 -9.63
C SER A 280 -10.81 -8.68 -9.21
N ARG A 281 -11.92 -8.33 -9.88
CA ARG A 281 -12.77 -7.18 -9.61
C ARG A 281 -14.11 -7.61 -9.00
N ASP A 282 -14.23 -8.87 -8.63
CA ASP A 282 -15.43 -9.41 -8.00
C ASP A 282 -15.51 -8.92 -6.56
N THR A 283 -16.71 -8.57 -6.12
CA THR A 283 -16.95 -8.14 -4.75
C THR A 283 -16.60 -9.26 -3.77
N TYR A 284 -16.19 -8.88 -2.56
CA TYR A 284 -15.87 -9.83 -1.47
C TYR A 284 -14.74 -10.84 -1.77
N THR A 285 -13.93 -10.61 -2.80
CA THR A 285 -12.87 -11.55 -3.21
C THR A 285 -11.53 -11.23 -2.57
N ASN A 286 -11.07 -9.98 -2.63
CA ASN A 286 -9.74 -9.57 -2.17
C ASN A 286 -9.83 -8.71 -0.90
N PRO A 287 -9.48 -9.26 0.29
CA PRO A 287 -9.53 -8.49 1.53
C PRO A 287 -8.53 -7.32 1.51
N ARG A 288 -8.91 -6.17 2.04
CA ARG A 288 -8.00 -5.01 2.17
C ARG A 288 -6.75 -5.33 2.96
N LEU A 289 -6.88 -6.12 4.03
CA LEU A 289 -5.75 -6.61 4.83
C LEU A 289 -4.66 -7.28 3.97
N VAL A 290 -5.07 -8.04 2.95
CA VAL A 290 -4.15 -8.69 2.01
C VAL A 290 -3.49 -7.66 1.08
N VAL A 291 -4.22 -6.62 0.67
CA VAL A 291 -3.66 -5.52 -0.13
C VAL A 291 -2.66 -4.70 0.69
N HIS A 292 -2.95 -4.38 1.95
CA HIS A 292 -1.99 -3.77 2.86
C HIS A 292 -0.74 -4.63 3.02
N GLY A 293 -0.91 -5.95 3.18
CA GLY A 293 0.19 -6.91 3.20
C GLY A 293 1.02 -6.90 1.91
N ALA A 294 0.38 -6.85 0.75
CA ALA A 294 1.06 -6.78 -0.55
C ALA A 294 1.81 -5.45 -0.78
N SER A 295 1.22 -4.33 -0.33
CA SER A 295 1.90 -3.03 -0.34
C SER A 295 3.17 -3.10 0.51
N LEU A 296 3.07 -3.60 1.75
CA LEU A 296 4.22 -3.75 2.64
C LEU A 296 5.27 -4.73 2.08
N ASP A 297 4.83 -5.86 1.50
CA ASP A 297 5.71 -6.85 0.85
C ASP A 297 6.55 -6.21 -0.24
N SER A 298 5.93 -5.35 -1.06
CA SER A 298 6.61 -4.63 -2.14
C SER A 298 7.71 -3.71 -1.62
N LEU A 299 7.49 -3.07 -0.47
CA LEU A 299 8.46 -2.18 0.18
C LEU A 299 9.59 -2.96 0.85
N LEU A 300 9.27 -4.04 1.58
CA LEU A 300 10.26 -4.85 2.29
C LEU A 300 11.22 -5.54 1.33
N LYS A 301 10.75 -5.98 0.16
CA LYS A 301 11.58 -6.64 -0.85
C LYS A 301 12.36 -5.66 -1.74
N ASP A 302 12.02 -4.38 -1.72
CA ASP A 302 12.54 -3.36 -2.65
C ASP A 302 12.37 -3.77 -4.13
N GLU A 303 11.17 -4.27 -4.44
CA GLU A 303 10.80 -4.80 -5.78
C GLU A 303 9.71 -3.96 -6.46
N GLY A 304 9.62 -2.68 -6.11
CA GLY A 304 8.66 -1.77 -6.74
C GLY A 304 8.86 -1.68 -8.25
N ILE A 305 7.75 -1.59 -8.98
CA ILE A 305 7.78 -1.53 -10.44
C ILE A 305 8.23 -0.15 -10.88
N VAL A 306 9.37 -0.10 -11.57
CA VAL A 306 9.93 1.14 -12.10
C VAL A 306 9.11 1.58 -13.31
N LEU A 307 8.48 2.74 -13.21
CA LEU A 307 7.86 3.41 -14.35
C LEU A 307 8.93 3.89 -15.33
N MET A 308 8.66 3.81 -16.63
CA MET A 308 9.52 4.48 -17.60
C MET A 308 9.52 5.98 -17.32
N SER A 309 10.70 6.60 -17.40
CA SER A 309 10.86 8.04 -17.17
C SER A 309 10.02 8.84 -18.16
N ARG A 310 9.27 9.83 -17.66
CA ARG A 310 8.55 10.80 -18.52
C ARG A 310 9.46 11.57 -19.47
N ASN A 311 10.78 11.64 -19.21
CA ASN A 311 11.74 12.24 -20.11
C ASN A 311 11.96 11.41 -21.39
N PHE A 312 11.65 10.12 -21.35
CA PHE A 312 11.63 9.27 -22.54
C PHE A 312 10.36 9.52 -23.37
N ASP A 313 9.24 9.86 -22.72
CA ASP A 313 7.97 10.24 -23.36
C ASP A 313 8.07 11.59 -24.09
N ALA A 314 8.65 12.60 -23.43
CA ALA A 314 8.82 13.94 -24.01
C ALA A 314 9.84 13.99 -25.17
N GLY A 315 10.69 12.96 -25.32
CA GLY A 315 11.60 12.82 -26.46
C GLY A 315 10.99 12.05 -27.65
N LEU A 316 9.80 11.46 -27.47
CA LEU A 316 9.05 10.72 -28.49
C LEU A 316 7.86 11.53 -29.04
N THR A 317 7.51 12.65 -28.41
CA THR A 317 6.58 13.69 -28.89
C THR A 317 7.32 14.85 -29.53
#